data_AF-A0A956HNV2-F1
#
_entry.id   AF-A0A956HNV2-F1
#
_cell.length_a   1.000
_cell.length_b   1.000
_cell.length_c   1.000
_cell.angle_alpha   90.00
_cell.angle_beta   90.00
_cell.angle_gamma   90.00
#
_symmetry.space_group_name_H-M   'P 1'
#
loop_
_entity.id
_entity.type
_entity.pdbx_description
1 polymer ?
#
loop_
_entity_poly.entity_id
_entity_poly.type
_entity_poly.pdbx_seq_one_letter_code
_entity_poly.pdbx_strand_id
1 'polypeptide(L)'
;MVVRAGYDIIGNTSSSVSGPAGGLTLDLGQAWNFIGYAVTLTAKGAAVRFPETRDMRFAALLGAGPTITLGRLALVRRGLMDLRLGYDFLWAPTRRYAEDGTLIETPNLTPHGPRVHINMGLVTRPGKQRRFFRAIGLSVSYQALVGTFTGELPVSHILGFGLFYWLG
;
A
#
# COMPACT_ATOMS: atom_id res chain seq x y z
N MET A 1 4.23 15.40 -4.49
CA MET A 1 3.93 14.53 -3.32
C MET A 1 2.50 14.00 -3.43
N VAL A 2 2.29 12.71 -3.16
CA VAL A 2 0.94 12.12 -3.12
C VAL A 2 0.74 11.37 -1.82
N VAL A 3 -0.35 11.69 -1.12
CA VAL A 3 -0.76 11.01 0.12
C VAL A 3 -2.00 10.17 -0.19
N ARG A 4 -2.04 8.95 0.33
CA ARG A 4 -3.15 8.02 0.21
C ARG A 4 -3.53 7.50 1.59
N ALA A 5 -4.83 7.44 1.85
CA ALA A 5 -5.40 6.81 3.03
C ALA A 5 -6.44 5.80 2.56
N GLY A 6 -6.37 4.57 3.04
CA GLY A 6 -7.21 3.51 2.51
C GLY A 6 -7.51 2.39 3.48
N TYR A 7 -8.53 1.64 3.10
CA TYR A 7 -8.90 0.37 3.67
C TYR A 7 -8.41 -0.74 2.73
N ASP A 8 -7.78 -1.74 3.32
CA ASP A 8 -7.14 -2.85 2.65
C ASP A 8 -7.77 -4.17 3.08
N ILE A 9 -7.85 -5.11 2.15
CA ILE A 9 -8.28 -6.49 2.39
C ILE A 9 -7.09 -7.36 2.06
N ILE A 10 -6.61 -8.08 3.07
CA ILE A 10 -5.49 -9.02 2.95
C ILE A 10 -6.08 -10.42 2.84
N GLY A 11 -5.62 -11.21 1.88
CA GLY A 11 -6.07 -12.57 1.62
C GLY A 11 -5.01 -13.42 0.93
N ASN A 12 -5.11 -14.75 1.02
CA ASN A 12 -4.26 -15.68 0.28
C ASN A 12 -5.12 -16.74 -0.43
N THR A 13 -4.65 -17.25 -1.57
CA THR A 13 -5.26 -18.33 -2.37
C THR A 13 -5.51 -19.62 -1.60
N SER A 14 -4.65 -19.99 -0.64
CA SER A 14 -4.86 -21.17 0.21
C SER A 14 -5.78 -20.91 1.42
N SER A 15 -6.42 -19.74 1.51
CA SER A 15 -7.27 -19.31 2.64
C SER A 15 -6.58 -19.31 4.01
N SER A 16 -5.25 -19.45 4.06
CA SER A 16 -4.47 -19.49 5.30
C SER A 16 -4.17 -18.10 5.89
N VAL A 17 -4.60 -17.03 5.24
CA VAL A 17 -4.40 -15.65 5.69
C VAL A 17 -5.60 -14.84 5.22
N SER A 18 -6.34 -14.22 6.14
CA SER A 18 -7.31 -13.19 5.77
C SER A 18 -7.52 -12.16 6.87
N GLY A 19 -7.83 -10.93 6.47
CA GLY A 19 -8.27 -9.91 7.40
C GLY A 19 -8.31 -8.51 6.83
N PRO A 20 -9.04 -7.61 7.49
CA PRO A 20 -9.02 -6.20 7.18
C PRO A 20 -7.69 -5.58 7.62
N ALA A 21 -7.24 -4.61 6.84
CA ALA A 21 -6.17 -3.70 7.18
C ALA A 21 -6.58 -2.28 6.79
N GLY A 22 -5.89 -1.29 7.34
CA GLY A 22 -6.10 0.10 6.99
C GLY A 22 -4.80 0.86 7.17
N GLY A 23 -4.55 1.85 6.33
CA GLY A 23 -3.25 2.49 6.34
C GLY A 23 -3.13 3.77 5.56
N LEU A 24 -1.93 4.31 5.67
CA LEU A 24 -1.47 5.48 4.97
C LEU A 24 -0.33 5.09 4.04
N THR A 25 -0.28 5.73 2.87
CA THR A 25 0.81 5.58 1.92
C THR A 25 1.20 6.96 1.38
N LEU A 26 2.49 7.25 1.36
CA LEU A 26 3.03 8.55 0.98
C LEU A 26 4.06 8.36 -0.13
N ASP A 27 3.82 8.98 -1.28
CA ASP A 27 4.78 9.04 -2.38
C ASP A 27 5.51 10.38 -2.43
N LEU A 28 6.82 10.32 -2.32
CA LEU A 28 7.75 11.43 -2.42
C LEU A 28 8.56 11.28 -3.71
N GLY A 29 8.34 12.16 -4.68
CA GLY A 29 9.03 12.06 -5.97
C GLY A 29 8.53 13.03 -7.02
N GLN A 30 9.19 12.97 -8.17
CA GLN A 30 8.85 13.76 -9.34
C GLN A 30 7.62 13.16 -10.01
N ALA A 31 6.51 13.89 -9.96
CA ALA A 31 5.22 13.43 -10.48
C ALA A 31 4.78 14.15 -11.77
N TRP A 32 5.62 15.05 -12.31
CA TRP A 32 5.24 15.91 -13.45
C TRP A 32 5.56 15.37 -14.85
N ASN A 33 6.32 14.28 -14.92
CA ASN A 33 6.76 13.70 -16.19
C ASN A 33 5.82 12.56 -16.59
N PHE A 34 5.82 12.22 -17.90
CA PHE A 34 5.10 11.05 -18.42
C PHE A 34 5.50 9.75 -17.70
N ILE A 35 6.78 9.67 -17.32
CA ILE A 35 7.35 8.65 -16.46
C ILE A 35 8.08 9.40 -15.35
N GLY A 36 7.72 9.12 -14.11
CA GLY A 36 8.33 9.70 -12.93
C GLY A 36 8.82 8.63 -11.97
N TYR A 37 9.77 9.02 -11.11
CA TYR A 37 10.27 8.17 -10.04
C TYR A 37 9.88 8.78 -8.70
N ALA A 38 9.44 7.92 -7.79
CA ALA A 38 9.10 8.25 -6.42
C ALA A 38 9.58 7.17 -5.47
N VAL A 39 9.80 7.59 -4.23
CA VAL A 39 9.91 6.68 -3.09
C VAL A 39 8.57 6.69 -2.38
N THR A 40 8.03 5.52 -2.14
CA THR A 40 6.81 5.35 -1.37
C THR A 40 7.15 4.89 0.03
N LEU A 41 6.47 5.48 1.01
CA LEU A 41 6.42 5.04 2.40
C LEU A 41 5.02 4.48 2.67
N THR A 42 4.94 3.33 3.30
CA THR A 42 3.68 2.64 3.59
C THR A 42 3.62 2.30 5.07
N ALA A 43 2.49 2.62 5.69
CA ALA A 43 2.19 2.23 7.06
C ALA A 43 0.75 1.73 7.12
N LYS A 44 0.55 0.43 7.35
CA LYS A 44 -0.76 -0.20 7.46
C LYS A 44 -0.89 -0.88 8.82
N GLY A 45 -1.97 -0.63 9.54
CA GLY A 45 -2.40 -1.47 10.65
C GLY A 45 -3.21 -2.63 10.09
N ALA A 46 -2.88 -3.85 10.48
CA ALA A 46 -3.56 -5.05 10.01
C ALA A 46 -4.06 -5.85 11.22
N ALA A 47 -5.22 -6.48 11.11
CA ALA A 47 -5.71 -7.46 12.07
C ALA A 47 -5.95 -8.79 11.35
N VAL A 48 -4.87 -9.35 10.81
CA VAL A 48 -4.91 -10.55 9.98
C VAL A 48 -4.67 -11.78 10.85
N ARG A 49 -5.50 -12.81 10.67
CA ARG A 49 -5.42 -14.08 11.39
C ARG A 49 -4.88 -15.17 10.46
N PHE A 50 -3.98 -15.98 10.99
CA PHE A 50 -3.54 -17.23 10.36
C PHE A 50 -4.36 -18.40 10.91
N PRO A 51 -5.14 -19.14 10.09
CA PRO A 51 -5.91 -20.29 10.55
C PRO A 51 -5.06 -21.53 10.85
N GLU A 52 -3.93 -21.72 10.15
CA GLU A 52 -3.06 -22.91 10.31
C GLU A 52 -2.20 -22.86 11.58
N THR A 53 -1.90 -21.66 12.06
CA THR A 53 -1.32 -21.40 13.39
C THR A 53 -2.26 -20.41 14.05
N ARG A 54 -3.25 -20.92 14.80
CA ARG A 54 -4.39 -20.18 15.41
C ARG A 54 -4.03 -18.91 16.19
N ASP A 55 -2.75 -18.63 16.37
CA ASP A 55 -2.22 -17.64 17.30
C ASP A 55 -1.29 -16.59 16.71
N MET A 56 -1.00 -16.59 15.39
CA MET A 56 -0.24 -15.48 14.79
C MET A 56 -1.16 -14.33 14.35
N ARG A 57 -0.81 -13.11 14.77
CA ARG A 57 -1.44 -11.86 14.32
C ARG A 57 -0.37 -10.87 13.87
N PHE A 58 -0.57 -10.29 12.69
CA PHE A 58 0.14 -9.08 12.30
C PHE A 58 -0.44 -7.90 13.06
N ALA A 59 0.41 -7.02 13.60
CA ALA A 59 -0.03 -5.77 14.19
C ALA A 59 0.06 -4.61 13.19
N ALA A 60 1.11 -4.60 12.37
CA ALA A 60 1.35 -3.55 11.38
C ALA A 60 2.19 -4.08 10.21
N LEU A 61 2.13 -3.37 9.09
CA LEU A 61 3.00 -3.47 7.93
C LEU A 61 3.60 -2.08 7.70
N LEU A 62 4.89 -1.92 7.97
CA LEU A 62 5.60 -0.66 7.79
C LEU A 62 6.69 -0.86 6.76
N GLY A 63 6.82 0.02 5.78
CA GLY A 63 7.89 -0.16 4.81
C GLY A 63 8.00 0.94 3.79
N ALA A 64 8.87 0.69 2.84
CA ALA A 64 9.17 1.62 1.78
C ALA A 64 9.59 0.90 0.51
N GLY A 65 9.51 1.61 -0.60
CA GLY A 65 9.93 1.04 -1.86
C GLY A 65 9.98 2.04 -3.01
N PRO A 66 10.73 1.73 -4.07
CA PRO A 66 10.66 2.49 -5.31
C PRO A 66 9.27 2.37 -5.95
N THR A 67 8.86 3.46 -6.60
CA THR A 67 7.64 3.54 -7.38
C THR A 67 7.88 4.35 -8.64
N ILE A 68 7.46 3.80 -9.77
CA ILE A 68 7.40 4.45 -11.06
C ILE A 68 5.96 4.92 -11.26
N THR A 69 5.78 6.21 -11.58
CA THR A 69 4.48 6.81 -11.90
C THR A 69 4.39 7.06 -13.39
N LEU A 70 3.24 6.73 -13.97
CA LEU A 70 2.89 7.01 -15.36
C LEU A 70 1.97 8.24 -15.42
N GLY A 71 2.37 9.29 -14.68
CA GLY A 71 1.55 10.39 -14.14
C GLY A 71 0.79 11.29 -15.11
N ARG A 72 0.74 10.98 -16.41
CA ARG A 72 0.01 11.76 -17.42
C ARG A 72 -0.99 10.94 -18.25
N LEU A 73 -1.29 9.70 -17.88
CA LEU A 73 -2.12 8.83 -18.73
C LEU A 73 -3.51 9.39 -19.08
N ALA A 74 -4.12 10.25 -18.24
CA ALA A 74 -5.27 11.03 -18.69
C ALA A 74 -5.54 12.28 -17.82
N LEU A 75 -4.87 13.41 -18.10
CA LEU A 75 -5.36 14.73 -17.66
C LEU A 75 -6.47 15.18 -18.63
N VAL A 76 -7.71 14.74 -18.40
CA VAL A 76 -8.87 15.12 -19.21
C VAL A 76 -9.55 16.31 -18.57
N ARG A 77 -9.18 17.52 -18.98
CA ARG A 77 -9.67 18.82 -18.46
C ARG A 77 -9.43 18.99 -16.96
N ARG A 78 -10.33 18.46 -16.14
CA ARG A 78 -10.29 18.48 -14.67
C ARG A 78 -10.13 17.09 -14.07
N GLY A 79 -10.31 16.03 -14.86
CA GLY A 79 -10.08 14.65 -14.46
C GLY A 79 -8.60 14.28 -14.53
N LEU A 80 -8.19 13.42 -13.61
CA LEU A 80 -6.85 12.87 -13.52
C LEU A 80 -6.96 11.35 -13.36
N MET A 81 -6.24 10.63 -14.22
CA MET A 81 -5.97 9.20 -14.05
C MET A 81 -4.46 8.97 -14.07
N ASP A 82 -3.97 8.26 -13.07
CA ASP A 82 -2.54 7.99 -12.88
C ASP A 82 -2.35 6.52 -12.45
N LEU A 83 -1.45 5.84 -13.13
CA LEU A 83 -1.04 4.46 -12.85
C LEU A 83 0.35 4.48 -12.23
N ARG A 84 0.53 3.79 -11.11
CA ARG A 84 1.83 3.64 -10.45
C ARG A 84 2.16 2.18 -10.25
N LEU A 85 3.40 1.85 -10.51
CA LEU A 85 3.97 0.51 -10.34
C LEU A 85 5.13 0.63 -9.37
N GLY A 86 5.24 -0.26 -8.41
CA GLY A 86 6.33 -0.22 -7.46
C GLY A 86 6.63 -1.58 -6.88
N TYR A 87 7.62 -1.60 -5.99
CA TYR A 87 8.00 -2.79 -5.25
C TYR A 87 8.32 -2.36 -3.83
N ASP A 88 7.72 -3.03 -2.84
CA ASP A 88 7.91 -2.68 -1.43
C ASP A 88 8.74 -3.69 -0.68
N PHE A 89 9.47 -3.17 0.30
CA PHE A 89 10.09 -3.90 1.38
C PHE A 89 9.40 -3.48 2.67
N LEU A 90 8.74 -4.43 3.31
CA LEU A 90 7.94 -4.21 4.50
C LEU A 90 8.58 -4.91 5.68
N TRP A 91 8.35 -4.34 6.86
CA TRP A 91 8.58 -4.90 8.16
C TRP A 91 7.22 -5.12 8.82
N ALA A 92 7.01 -6.35 9.28
CA ALA A 92 5.75 -6.84 9.78
C ALA A 92 5.97 -7.47 11.16
N PRO A 93 5.85 -6.69 12.26
CA PRO A 93 5.89 -7.26 13.59
C PRO A 93 4.68 -8.19 13.80
N THR A 94 4.98 -9.46 14.11
CA THR A 94 3.97 -10.46 14.44
C THR A 94 3.98 -10.78 15.93
N ARG A 95 2.84 -11.24 16.43
CA ARG A 95 2.70 -11.79 17.77
C ARG A 95 2.13 -13.18 17.65
N ARG A 96 2.81 -14.15 18.27
CA ARG A 96 2.35 -15.53 18.41
C ARG A 96 1.93 -15.77 19.85
N TYR A 97 0.68 -16.14 20.03
CA TYR A 97 0.13 -16.55 21.32
C TYR A 97 0.19 -18.08 21.48
N ALA A 98 0.08 -18.57 22.71
CA ALA A 98 -0.22 -19.97 23.02
C ALA A 98 -1.73 -20.17 23.14
N GLU A 99 -2.17 -21.43 23.20
CA GLU A 99 -3.58 -21.77 23.41
C GLU A 99 -4.16 -21.19 24.71
N ASP A 100 -3.31 -20.93 25.72
CA ASP A 100 -3.67 -20.29 26.99
C ASP A 100 -3.69 -18.74 26.92
N GLY A 101 -3.42 -18.17 25.74
CA GLY A 101 -3.36 -16.72 25.51
C GLY A 101 -2.06 -16.06 25.96
N THR A 102 -1.06 -16.81 26.44
CA THR A 102 0.26 -16.25 26.76
C THR A 102 1.03 -15.91 25.49
N LEU A 103 1.77 -14.80 25.51
CA LEU A 103 2.61 -14.42 24.37
C LEU A 103 3.84 -15.34 24.35
N ILE A 104 3.94 -16.20 23.33
CA ILE A 104 5.10 -17.09 23.17
C ILE A 104 6.24 -16.34 22.50
N GLU A 105 5.94 -15.65 21.41
CA GLU A 105 6.97 -15.15 20.50
C GLU A 105 6.49 -13.90 19.77
N THR A 106 7.44 -13.02 19.44
CA THR A 106 7.21 -11.88 18.55
C THR A 106 8.13 -11.96 17.34
N PRO A 107 7.86 -12.87 16.38
CA PRO A 107 8.68 -12.94 15.19
C PRO A 107 8.54 -11.65 14.39
N ASN A 108 9.64 -11.22 13.79
CA ASN A 108 9.64 -10.13 12.83
C ASN A 108 9.70 -10.70 11.42
N LEU A 109 8.65 -10.45 10.66
CA LEU A 109 8.56 -10.86 9.26
C LEU A 109 8.93 -9.66 8.39
N THR A 110 9.58 -9.93 7.26
CA THR A 110 10.05 -8.89 6.33
C THR A 110 9.46 -9.08 4.94
N PRO A 111 8.13 -8.90 4.77
CA PRO A 111 7.49 -9.24 3.51
C PRO A 111 7.85 -8.24 2.42
N HIS A 112 7.87 -8.72 1.19
CA HIS A 112 8.22 -7.89 0.04
C HIS A 112 7.42 -8.31 -1.19
N GLY A 113 7.29 -7.38 -2.14
CA GLY A 113 6.65 -7.71 -3.41
C GLY A 113 6.14 -6.52 -4.21
N PRO A 114 5.65 -6.80 -5.43
CA PRO A 114 5.20 -5.79 -6.37
C PRO A 114 3.86 -5.17 -5.92
N ARG A 115 3.69 -3.89 -6.27
CA ARG A 115 2.45 -3.13 -6.08
C ARG A 115 2.04 -2.39 -7.33
N VAL A 116 0.74 -2.15 -7.44
CA VAL A 116 0.10 -1.34 -8.47
C VAL A 116 -0.91 -0.43 -7.82
N HIS A 117 -0.92 0.85 -8.20
CA HIS A 117 -1.93 1.82 -7.77
C HIS A 117 -2.54 2.51 -8.97
N ILE A 118 -3.86 2.66 -8.96
CA ILE A 118 -4.62 3.46 -9.91
C ILE A 118 -5.27 4.59 -9.12
N ASN A 119 -4.92 5.83 -9.45
CA ASN A 119 -5.49 7.03 -8.84
C ASN A 119 -6.43 7.70 -9.86
N MET A 120 -7.66 7.98 -9.44
CA MET A 120 -8.70 8.62 -10.25
C MET A 120 -9.29 9.79 -9.48
N GLY A 121 -9.14 11.02 -9.97
CA GLY A 121 -9.56 12.19 -9.21
C GLY A 121 -9.80 13.43 -10.03
N LEU A 122 -10.11 14.51 -9.32
CA LEU A 122 -10.37 15.83 -9.88
C LEU A 122 -9.30 16.83 -9.43
N VAL A 123 -8.85 17.65 -10.37
CA VAL A 123 -7.91 18.76 -10.13
C VAL A 123 -8.70 19.96 -9.61
N THR A 124 -8.40 20.40 -8.38
CA THR A 124 -9.19 21.42 -7.67
C THR A 124 -8.80 22.86 -8.03
N ARG A 125 -7.61 23.09 -8.60
CA ARG A 125 -7.17 24.41 -9.09
C ARG A 125 -6.55 24.32 -10.50
N PRO A 126 -7.37 24.29 -11.57
CA PRO A 126 -6.87 24.27 -12.95
C PRO A 126 -6.46 25.66 -13.50
N GLY A 127 -6.51 26.75 -12.71
CA GLY A 127 -6.43 28.13 -13.20
C GLY A 127 -5.05 28.81 -13.15
N LYS A 128 -4.64 29.40 -14.29
CA LYS A 128 -3.58 30.39 -14.65
C LYS A 128 -2.21 30.43 -13.91
N GLN A 129 -2.10 30.16 -12.62
CA GLN A 129 -0.81 30.07 -11.92
C GLN A 129 -0.27 28.64 -12.00
N ARG A 130 0.37 28.33 -13.14
CA ARG A 130 0.91 27.01 -13.54
C ARG A 130 1.97 26.37 -12.62
N ARG A 131 2.28 26.96 -11.46
CA ARG A 131 3.38 26.48 -10.61
C ARG A 131 2.98 25.35 -9.67
N PHE A 132 1.70 25.25 -9.28
CA PHE A 132 1.24 24.21 -8.35
C PHE A 132 -0.14 23.70 -8.75
N PHE A 133 -0.37 22.39 -8.65
CA PHE A 133 -1.71 21.82 -8.74
C PHE A 133 -2.04 21.00 -7.51
N ARG A 134 -3.35 20.81 -7.32
CA ARG A 134 -3.90 19.95 -6.27
C ARG A 134 -4.92 19.03 -6.90
N ALA A 135 -4.88 17.76 -6.56
CA ALA A 135 -5.91 16.79 -6.96
C ALA A 135 -6.39 15.98 -5.76
N ILE A 136 -7.67 15.67 -5.75
CA ILE A 136 -8.31 14.79 -4.76
C ILE A 136 -9.10 13.73 -5.52
N GLY A 137 -9.09 12.50 -5.04
CA GLY A 137 -9.90 11.45 -5.65
C GLY A 137 -9.83 10.13 -4.93
N LEU A 138 -10.20 9.09 -5.66
CA LEU A 138 -10.21 7.71 -5.23
C LEU A 138 -8.98 6.99 -5.75
N SER A 139 -8.51 6.01 -4.98
CA SER A 139 -7.41 5.14 -5.35
C SER A 139 -7.81 3.69 -5.17
N VAL A 140 -7.44 2.87 -6.15
CA VAL A 140 -7.48 1.41 -6.06
C VAL A 140 -6.05 0.91 -6.09
N SER A 141 -5.73 -0.03 -5.23
CA SER A 141 -4.38 -0.57 -5.12
C SER A 141 -4.40 -2.07 -5.01
N TYR A 142 -3.35 -2.68 -5.52
CA TYR A 142 -3.12 -4.11 -5.41
C TYR A 142 -1.66 -4.34 -5.10
N GLN A 143 -1.37 -5.20 -4.13
CA GLN A 143 -0.02 -5.59 -3.75
C GLN A 143 0.03 -7.08 -3.55
N ALA A 144 0.97 -7.74 -4.22
CA ALA A 144 1.27 -9.15 -3.99
C ALA A 144 2.53 -9.22 -3.12
N LEU A 145 2.43 -9.84 -1.96
CA LEU A 145 3.54 -10.18 -1.09
C LEU A 145 4.02 -11.57 -1.48
N VAL A 146 5.24 -11.67 -2.01
CA VAL A 146 5.76 -12.91 -2.62
C VAL A 146 6.58 -13.76 -1.66
N GLY A 147 6.95 -13.22 -0.50
CA GLY A 147 7.66 -13.95 0.54
C GLY A 147 8.25 -13.01 1.59
N THR A 148 9.03 -13.57 2.50
CA THR A 148 9.76 -12.85 3.55
C THR A 148 11.23 -13.21 3.53
N PHE A 149 12.11 -12.25 3.84
CA PHE A 149 13.54 -12.56 4.05
C PHE A 149 13.78 -13.33 5.36
N THR A 150 12.84 -13.21 6.30
CA THR A 150 12.86 -13.87 7.61
C THR A 150 11.60 -14.72 7.76
N GLY A 151 11.70 -16.03 7.55
CA GLY A 151 10.58 -16.99 7.63
C GLY A 151 9.91 -17.30 6.29
N GLU A 152 8.94 -18.22 6.30
CA GLU A 152 8.10 -18.54 5.15
C GLU A 152 6.72 -17.90 5.33
N LEU A 153 6.37 -16.97 4.45
CA LEU A 153 5.03 -16.41 4.34
C LEU A 153 4.45 -16.88 3.01
N PRO A 154 3.24 -17.45 3.00
CA PRO A 154 2.61 -17.79 1.76
C PRO A 154 2.28 -16.51 0.97
N VAL A 155 2.27 -16.64 -0.36
CA VAL A 155 2.00 -15.51 -1.25
C VAL A 155 0.67 -14.87 -0.87
N SER A 156 0.72 -13.63 -0.41
CA SER A 156 -0.45 -12.93 0.12
C SER A 156 -0.82 -11.76 -0.77
N HIS A 157 -2.10 -11.54 -0.98
CA HIS A 157 -2.65 -10.51 -1.83
C HIS A 157 -3.32 -9.45 -0.96
N ILE A 158 -3.00 -8.19 -1.24
CA ILE A 158 -3.58 -7.03 -0.57
C ILE A 158 -4.31 -6.21 -1.62
N LEU A 159 -5.62 -6.11 -1.50
CA LEU A 159 -6.45 -5.24 -2.31
C LEU A 159 -6.88 -4.04 -1.48
N GLY A 160 -6.58 -2.83 -1.94
CA GLY A 160 -6.83 -1.60 -1.20
C GLY A 160 -7.71 -0.62 -1.96
N PHE A 161 -8.59 0.05 -1.23
CA PHE A 161 -9.43 1.15 -1.71
C PHE A 161 -9.24 2.34 -0.79
N GLY A 162 -9.10 3.53 -1.36
CA GLY A 162 -8.79 4.70 -0.56
C GLY A 162 -9.06 6.02 -1.23
N LEU A 163 -8.78 7.08 -0.48
CA LEU A 163 -8.75 8.45 -0.95
C LEU A 163 -7.30 8.87 -1.15
N PHE A 164 -7.05 9.69 -2.17
CA PHE A 164 -5.75 10.31 -2.36
C PHE A 164 -5.84 11.83 -2.42
N TYR A 165 -4.74 12.46 -2.00
CA TYR A 165 -4.45 13.86 -2.18
C TYR A 165 -3.10 14.01 -2.87
N TRP A 166 -3.08 14.70 -4.00
CA TRP A 166 -1.87 15.00 -4.76
C TRP A 166 -1.57 16.49 -4.63
N LEU A 167 -0.40 16.79 -4.05
CA LEU A 167 0.22 18.11 -4.14
C LEU A 167 1.33 18.10 -5.18
N GLY A 168 1.11 18.88 -6.22
CA GLY A 168 2.02 19.08 -7.33
C GLY A 168 2.62 20.47 -7.32
#